data_AF-A0A7V9FET3-F1
#
_entry.id   AF-A0A7V9FET3-F1
#
_cell.length_a   1.000
_cell.length_b   1.000
_cell.length_c   1.000
_cell.angle_alpha   90.00
_cell.angle_beta   90.00
_cell.angle_gamma   90.00
#
_symmetry.space_group_name_H-M   'P 1'
#
loop_
_entity.id
_entity.type
_entity.pdbx_description
1 polymer ?
#
loop_
_entity_poly.entity_id
_entity_poly.type
_entity_poly.pdbx_seq_one_letter_code
_entity_poly.pdbx_strand_id
1 'polypeptide(L)'
;MATNFTDTLTAGYGFTDPAVTLGAALDGGTVHPEPKVRLPLATLNRHGLIAGATGTGKTRTLQLITEQLSAAGIPVFVADVKGDLSGLAMPGAVNDKVTARASDIGWSWNPAGVPVEFVSLTGALGVQLRATVSSFGPLLLGKVLSLNDTQVSVLTMVFKYADDAELALLDLADLRAVLQWLASDEGKPALSQYGGMSSATVGVLLRKMIELESQGAERFFGEPEFDVRDMLRTTSDGRGIVTCLELADVQDKPMLWSTFMMWLLAELYQNLPEAGDLPKPKLVFFFDEAHLLFDEAPKAFRDQIEQVIRLVRSKGIGVYMVTQTPKDDPTDVLAQLGNRIQHALRAHTPDDDKALKATVRTFPKTSLYDLEETLTSLGIGEAVVTVLNARGQPTPVVATRLIPPASRMAPLTPDELQSDVRQSDLLAEYGERVDRESARELLAARMARTEAPSEAQAPPAAEPPAPKKKSAAGTVAKVAGAGVIGALSSTIGRTIGRQVVRGLFGLLGAKPPRSTTRRRSRW
;
A
#
# COMPACT_ATOMS: atom_id res chain seq x y z
N MET A 1 -46.03 2.92 -19.90
CA MET A 1 -46.45 2.09 -18.75
C MET A 1 -45.61 2.53 -17.56
N ALA A 2 -46.21 2.84 -16.41
CA ALA A 2 -45.44 3.09 -15.20
C ALA A 2 -44.69 1.78 -14.86
N THR A 3 -43.37 1.82 -14.90
CA THR A 3 -42.53 0.68 -14.54
C THR A 3 -42.81 0.37 -13.07
N ASN A 4 -43.33 -0.82 -12.76
CA ASN A 4 -43.57 -1.22 -11.39
C ASN A 4 -42.23 -1.22 -10.62
N PHE A 5 -42.23 -0.77 -9.37
CA PHE A 5 -41.04 -0.72 -8.51
C PHE A 5 -40.30 -2.06 -8.51
N THR A 6 -41.05 -3.16 -8.33
CA THR A 6 -40.54 -4.54 -8.32
C THR A 6 -39.90 -4.95 -9.66
N ASP A 7 -40.47 -4.54 -10.80
CA ASP A 7 -39.91 -4.86 -12.12
C ASP A 7 -38.58 -4.15 -12.34
N THR A 8 -38.49 -2.89 -11.89
CA THR A 8 -37.27 -2.09 -11.96
C THR A 8 -36.16 -2.71 -11.09
N LEU A 9 -36.51 -3.14 -9.88
CA LEU A 9 -35.58 -3.84 -8.99
C LEU A 9 -35.11 -5.17 -9.59
N THR A 10 -36.03 -5.97 -10.13
CA THR A 10 -35.72 -7.27 -10.73
C THR A 10 -34.80 -7.13 -11.94
N ALA A 11 -35.03 -6.14 -12.79
CA ALA A 11 -34.17 -5.85 -13.92
C ALA A 11 -32.76 -5.37 -13.51
N GLY A 12 -32.67 -4.63 -12.39
CA GLY A 12 -31.41 -4.04 -11.90
C GLY A 12 -30.56 -4.97 -11.04
N TYR A 13 -31.19 -5.73 -10.15
CA TYR A 13 -30.54 -6.50 -9.08
C TYR A 13 -30.88 -7.99 -9.07
N GLY A 14 -31.76 -8.46 -9.97
CA GLY A 14 -32.14 -9.88 -10.09
C GLY A 14 -31.10 -10.78 -10.76
N PHE A 15 -29.84 -10.37 -10.86
CA PHE A 15 -28.78 -11.19 -11.43
C PHE A 15 -28.34 -12.31 -10.48
N THR A 16 -27.88 -13.43 -11.04
CA THR A 16 -27.46 -14.62 -10.29
C THR A 16 -25.94 -14.70 -10.07
N ASP A 17 -25.17 -13.79 -10.67
CA ASP A 17 -23.72 -13.74 -10.55
C ASP A 17 -23.27 -13.64 -9.07
N PRO A 18 -22.06 -14.17 -8.74
CA PRO A 18 -21.45 -13.95 -7.43
C PRO A 18 -21.38 -12.46 -7.11
N ALA A 19 -21.83 -12.08 -5.92
CA ALA A 19 -21.97 -10.70 -5.52
C ALA A 19 -21.95 -10.53 -4.01
N VAL A 20 -21.51 -9.35 -3.57
CA VAL A 20 -21.75 -8.86 -2.21
C VAL A 20 -23.22 -8.48 -2.10
N THR A 21 -23.90 -8.98 -1.08
CA THR A 21 -25.28 -8.60 -0.77
C THR A 21 -25.26 -7.42 0.18
N LEU A 22 -25.79 -6.27 -0.25
CA LEU A 22 -25.77 -5.04 0.53
C LEU A 22 -26.98 -4.96 1.46
N GLY A 23 -28.16 -5.32 0.98
CA GLY A 23 -29.40 -5.12 1.73
C GLY A 23 -30.67 -5.44 0.94
N ALA A 24 -31.77 -4.89 1.43
CA ALA A 24 -33.09 -4.95 0.78
C ALA A 24 -33.56 -3.54 0.39
N ALA A 25 -34.35 -3.45 -0.67
CA ALA A 25 -34.87 -2.17 -1.15
C ALA A 25 -35.85 -1.57 -0.12
N LEU A 26 -35.87 -0.25 -0.05
CA LEU A 26 -36.71 0.55 0.83
C LEU A 26 -37.58 1.47 -0.04
N ASP A 27 -38.89 1.46 0.18
CA ASP A 27 -39.86 2.35 -0.48
C ASP A 27 -40.84 2.91 0.54
N GLY A 28 -40.83 4.23 0.75
CA GLY A 28 -41.70 4.89 1.72
C GLY A 28 -41.66 4.30 3.14
N GLY A 29 -40.51 3.77 3.57
CA GLY A 29 -40.33 3.08 4.86
C GLY A 29 -40.65 1.57 4.85
N THR A 30 -41.23 1.06 3.76
CA THR A 30 -41.49 -0.38 3.56
C THR A 30 -40.24 -1.07 3.03
N VAL A 31 -39.82 -2.16 3.68
CA VAL A 31 -38.71 -2.98 3.22
C VAL A 31 -39.23 -4.06 2.28
N HIS A 32 -38.61 -4.19 1.11
CA HIS A 32 -38.88 -5.22 0.11
C HIS A 32 -37.75 -6.25 0.14
N PRO A 33 -37.96 -7.42 0.77
CA PRO A 33 -36.88 -8.40 0.99
C PRO A 33 -36.27 -8.94 -0.31
N GLU A 34 -37.03 -9.00 -1.41
CA GLU A 34 -36.55 -9.48 -2.70
C GLU A 34 -36.95 -8.56 -3.87
N PRO A 35 -36.11 -8.45 -4.91
CA PRO A 35 -34.74 -8.98 -4.97
C PRO A 35 -33.81 -8.20 -4.03
N LYS A 36 -32.82 -8.89 -3.45
CA LYS A 36 -31.77 -8.21 -2.67
C LYS A 36 -31.00 -7.19 -3.51
N VAL A 37 -30.59 -6.09 -2.90
CA VAL A 37 -29.66 -5.11 -3.47
C VAL A 37 -28.24 -5.69 -3.37
N ARG A 38 -27.60 -5.92 -4.51
CA ARG A 38 -26.33 -6.67 -4.63
C ARG A 38 -25.31 -5.93 -5.50
N LEU A 39 -24.02 -6.17 -5.22
CA LEU A 39 -22.87 -5.63 -5.94
C LEU A 39 -22.03 -6.80 -6.51
N PRO A 40 -22.03 -7.02 -7.84
CA PRO A 40 -21.29 -8.12 -8.46
C PRO A 40 -19.80 -8.11 -8.13
N LEU A 41 -19.22 -9.29 -7.87
CA LEU A 41 -17.79 -9.39 -7.58
C LEU A 41 -16.93 -8.93 -8.77
N ALA A 42 -17.38 -9.21 -9.99
CA ALA A 42 -16.68 -8.86 -11.22
C ALA A 42 -16.54 -7.35 -11.46
N THR A 43 -17.33 -6.50 -10.79
CA THR A 43 -17.29 -5.04 -10.94
C THR A 43 -16.69 -4.32 -9.74
N LEU A 44 -16.21 -5.04 -8.72
CA LEU A 44 -15.54 -4.44 -7.56
C LEU A 44 -14.22 -3.72 -7.92
N ASN A 45 -13.52 -4.18 -8.97
CA ASN A 45 -12.31 -3.51 -9.48
C ASN A 45 -12.63 -2.23 -10.28
N ARG A 46 -13.91 -1.89 -10.47
CA ARG A 46 -14.35 -0.59 -11.03
C ARG A 46 -14.50 0.49 -9.96
N HIS A 47 -13.90 0.26 -8.80
CA HIS A 47 -13.81 1.18 -7.67
C HIS A 47 -15.17 1.57 -7.09
N GLY A 48 -15.18 2.29 -5.98
CA GLY A 48 -16.44 2.79 -5.45
C GLY A 48 -16.30 3.89 -4.40
N LEU A 49 -17.46 4.47 -4.08
CA LEU A 49 -17.62 5.53 -3.09
C LEU A 49 -18.63 5.09 -2.03
N ILE A 50 -18.24 5.20 -0.77
CA ILE A 50 -19.13 5.08 0.40
C ILE A 50 -19.14 6.43 1.11
N ALA A 51 -20.21 7.20 0.94
CA ALA A 51 -20.29 8.58 1.46
C ALA A 51 -21.50 8.79 2.37
N GLY A 52 -21.49 9.84 3.19
CA GLY A 52 -22.58 10.25 4.07
C GLY A 52 -22.10 10.84 5.40
N ALA A 53 -23.00 11.50 6.13
CA ALA A 53 -22.63 12.21 7.36
C ALA A 53 -22.06 11.28 8.45
N THR A 54 -21.39 11.84 9.45
CA THR A 54 -20.88 11.09 10.60
C THR A 54 -21.99 10.32 11.32
N GLY A 55 -21.73 9.07 11.70
CA GLY A 55 -22.69 8.22 12.43
C GLY A 55 -23.82 7.61 11.58
N THR A 56 -23.85 7.83 10.26
CA THR A 56 -24.93 7.32 9.39
C THR A 56 -24.79 5.85 9.01
N GLY A 57 -23.58 5.29 9.10
CA GLY A 57 -23.31 3.87 8.88
C GLY A 57 -22.19 3.53 7.90
N LYS A 58 -21.46 4.52 7.36
CA LYS A 58 -20.36 4.32 6.40
C LYS A 58 -19.37 3.20 6.78
N THR A 59 -18.76 3.31 7.95
CA THR A 59 -17.79 2.33 8.47
C THR A 59 -18.42 0.94 8.61
N ARG A 60 -19.71 0.86 8.96
CA ARG A 60 -20.44 -0.41 9.03
C ARG A 60 -20.74 -1.00 7.65
N THR A 61 -20.94 -0.17 6.63
CA THR A 61 -21.02 -0.64 5.23
C THR A 61 -19.67 -1.17 4.74
N LEU A 62 -18.57 -0.47 5.02
CA LEU A 62 -17.22 -0.97 4.73
C LEU A 62 -17.02 -2.34 5.39
N GLN A 63 -17.37 -2.46 6.68
CA GLN A 63 -17.27 -3.69 7.47
C GLN A 63 -18.10 -4.83 6.83
N LEU A 64 -19.37 -4.57 6.51
CA LEU A 64 -20.27 -5.52 5.82
C LEU A 64 -19.68 -6.03 4.50
N ILE A 65 -19.13 -5.13 3.68
CA ILE A 65 -18.56 -5.51 2.39
C ILE A 65 -17.31 -6.35 2.63
N THR A 66 -16.42 -5.90 3.52
CA THR A 66 -15.16 -6.59 3.86
C THR A 66 -15.39 -8.03 4.31
N GLU A 67 -16.39 -8.27 5.16
CA GLU A 67 -16.78 -9.61 5.61
C GLU A 67 -17.10 -10.54 4.44
N GLN A 68 -17.91 -10.06 3.49
CA GLN A 68 -18.33 -10.85 2.33
C GLN A 68 -17.21 -11.02 1.30
N LEU A 69 -16.33 -10.04 1.15
CA LEU A 69 -15.13 -10.17 0.32
C LEU A 69 -14.18 -11.24 0.86
N SER A 70 -13.89 -11.21 2.18
CA SER A 70 -13.08 -12.24 2.84
C SER A 70 -13.72 -13.61 2.64
N ALA A 71 -15.02 -13.76 2.89
CA ALA A 71 -15.75 -15.01 2.68
C ALA A 71 -15.69 -15.50 1.22
N ALA A 72 -15.69 -14.58 0.25
CA ALA A 72 -15.53 -14.89 -1.17
C ALA A 72 -14.07 -15.19 -1.60
N GLY A 73 -13.13 -15.24 -0.66
CA GLY A 73 -11.72 -15.48 -0.95
C GLY A 73 -11.05 -14.30 -1.66
N ILE A 74 -11.51 -13.07 -1.40
CA ILE A 74 -10.94 -11.82 -1.90
C ILE A 74 -10.23 -11.15 -0.71
N PRO A 75 -8.90 -11.06 -0.73
CA PRO A 75 -8.15 -10.29 0.25
C PRO A 75 -8.58 -8.81 0.24
N VAL A 76 -8.51 -8.16 1.40
CA VAL A 76 -8.92 -6.77 1.58
C VAL A 76 -7.81 -6.01 2.28
N PHE A 77 -7.53 -4.79 1.84
CA PHE A 77 -6.74 -3.84 2.58
C PHE A 77 -7.64 -2.73 3.12
N VAL A 78 -7.50 -2.40 4.39
CA VAL A 78 -8.24 -1.34 5.05
C VAL A 78 -7.25 -0.37 5.66
N ALA A 79 -7.30 0.90 5.27
CA ALA A 79 -6.65 1.99 6.00
C ALA A 79 -7.63 2.51 7.06
N ASP A 80 -7.44 2.09 8.31
CA ASP A 80 -8.30 2.45 9.44
C ASP A 80 -7.74 3.67 10.18
N VAL A 81 -8.25 4.84 9.81
CA VAL A 81 -7.86 6.12 10.41
C VAL A 81 -8.39 6.26 11.84
N LYS A 82 -9.54 5.66 12.14
CA LYS A 82 -10.24 5.84 13.42
C LYS A 82 -9.94 4.74 14.44
N GLY A 83 -9.43 3.60 13.99
CA GLY A 83 -9.24 2.40 14.80
C GLY A 83 -10.54 1.65 15.10
N ASP A 84 -11.60 1.91 14.33
CA ASP A 84 -12.96 1.40 14.57
C ASP A 84 -13.24 0.05 13.87
N LEU A 85 -12.30 -0.44 13.04
CA LEU A 85 -12.46 -1.62 12.20
C LEU A 85 -11.71 -2.85 12.72
N SER A 86 -10.89 -2.72 13.76
CA SER A 86 -10.25 -3.87 14.43
C SER A 86 -11.25 -4.93 14.91
N GLY A 87 -12.50 -4.53 15.21
CA GLY A 87 -13.60 -5.45 15.51
C GLY A 87 -13.92 -6.47 14.42
N LEU A 88 -13.44 -6.30 13.18
CA LEU A 88 -13.53 -7.29 12.10
C LEU A 88 -13.01 -8.67 12.52
N ALA A 89 -12.00 -8.74 13.40
CA ALA A 89 -11.41 -10.01 13.85
C ALA A 89 -12.34 -10.83 14.76
N MET A 90 -13.36 -10.21 15.36
CA MET A 90 -14.19 -10.83 16.39
C MET A 90 -15.65 -10.96 15.95
N PRO A 91 -16.35 -12.02 16.39
CA PRO A 91 -17.79 -12.14 16.16
C PRO A 91 -18.56 -10.98 16.81
N GLY A 92 -19.59 -10.52 16.12
CA GLY A 92 -20.53 -9.53 16.63
C GLY A 92 -21.42 -10.09 17.75
N ALA A 93 -22.07 -9.18 18.48
CA ALA A 93 -23.02 -9.54 19.53
C ALA A 93 -24.46 -9.40 19.02
N VAL A 94 -25.30 -10.38 19.36
CA VAL A 94 -26.75 -10.30 19.13
C VAL A 94 -27.33 -9.16 19.95
N ASN A 95 -28.20 -8.35 19.33
CA ASN A 95 -29.03 -7.36 20.01
C ASN A 95 -30.34 -7.13 19.23
N ASP A 96 -31.31 -6.45 19.87
CA ASP A 96 -32.64 -6.22 19.29
C ASP A 96 -32.59 -5.49 17.95
N LYS A 97 -31.68 -4.51 17.79
CA LYS A 97 -31.55 -3.74 16.54
C LYS A 97 -31.02 -4.59 15.39
N VAL A 98 -30.03 -5.45 15.65
CA VAL A 98 -29.47 -6.38 14.67
C VAL A 98 -30.52 -7.42 14.27
N THR A 99 -31.22 -7.98 15.26
CA THR A 99 -32.25 -9.01 15.04
C THR A 99 -33.43 -8.47 14.23
N ALA A 100 -33.96 -7.30 14.60
CA ALA A 100 -35.04 -6.65 13.87
C ALA A 100 -34.63 -6.33 12.42
N ARG A 101 -33.45 -5.73 12.22
CA ARG A 101 -32.96 -5.38 10.89
C ARG A 101 -32.73 -6.60 10.01
N ALA A 102 -32.14 -7.67 10.56
CA ALA A 102 -31.95 -8.92 9.83
C ALA A 102 -33.30 -9.52 9.43
N SER A 103 -34.29 -9.51 10.34
CA SER A 103 -35.65 -9.97 10.06
C SER A 103 -36.34 -9.15 8.95
N ASP A 104 -36.28 -7.82 9.01
CA ASP A 104 -36.89 -6.92 8.02
C ASP A 104 -36.37 -7.20 6.60
N ILE A 105 -35.08 -7.47 6.48
CA ILE A 105 -34.41 -7.75 5.19
C ILE A 105 -34.67 -9.19 4.74
N GLY A 106 -35.11 -10.08 5.64
CA GLY A 106 -35.13 -11.53 5.40
C GLY A 106 -33.71 -12.09 5.28
N TRP A 107 -32.80 -11.65 6.16
CA TRP A 107 -31.41 -12.07 6.22
C TRP A 107 -31.15 -12.99 7.42
N SER A 108 -30.51 -14.14 7.18
CA SER A 108 -30.07 -15.04 8.26
C SER A 108 -28.75 -14.54 8.84
N TRP A 109 -28.83 -13.71 9.88
CA TRP A 109 -27.65 -13.13 10.52
C TRP A 109 -27.00 -14.12 11.49
N ASN A 110 -25.71 -14.38 11.30
CA ASN A 110 -24.88 -15.19 12.20
C ASN A 110 -23.64 -14.38 12.59
N PRO A 111 -23.28 -14.31 13.89
CA PRO A 111 -22.11 -13.58 14.34
C PRO A 111 -20.82 -14.28 13.91
N ALA A 112 -19.90 -13.56 13.29
CA ALA A 112 -18.63 -14.10 12.80
C ALA A 112 -17.57 -12.99 12.65
N GLY A 113 -16.32 -13.32 12.97
CA GLY A 113 -15.16 -12.52 12.61
C GLY A 113 -14.53 -13.00 11.29
N VAL A 114 -13.60 -12.20 10.76
CA VAL A 114 -12.78 -12.54 9.58
C VAL A 114 -11.30 -12.66 9.96
N PRO A 115 -10.47 -13.38 9.17
CA PRO A 115 -9.03 -13.36 9.37
C PRO A 115 -8.47 -11.95 9.12
N VAL A 116 -7.87 -11.36 10.15
CA VAL A 116 -7.26 -10.02 10.08
C VAL A 116 -5.78 -10.10 10.42
N GLU A 117 -4.96 -9.37 9.67
CA GLU A 117 -3.56 -9.08 9.96
C GLU A 117 -3.44 -7.59 10.28
N PHE A 118 -3.10 -7.27 11.53
CA PHE A 118 -2.94 -5.90 11.99
C PHE A 118 -1.54 -5.38 11.68
N VAL A 119 -1.47 -4.28 10.96
CA VAL A 119 -0.22 -3.65 10.51
C VAL A 119 -0.21 -2.17 10.90
N SER A 120 0.99 -1.59 11.08
CA SER A 120 1.16 -0.22 11.58
C SER A 120 2.38 0.44 10.95
N LEU A 121 2.40 1.77 10.84
CA LEU A 121 3.58 2.53 10.39
C LEU A 121 4.61 2.76 11.50
N THR A 122 4.20 2.67 12.76
CA THR A 122 5.06 2.91 13.92
C THR A 122 5.46 1.64 14.64
N GLY A 123 4.69 0.55 14.44
CA GLY A 123 4.78 -0.70 15.20
C GLY A 123 3.98 -0.73 16.50
N ALA A 124 3.26 0.34 16.85
CA ALA A 124 2.52 0.41 18.12
C ALA A 124 1.21 -0.38 18.11
N LEU A 125 0.48 -0.34 16.98
CA LEU A 125 -0.87 -0.91 16.84
C LEU A 125 -0.90 -2.16 15.94
N GLY A 126 0.25 -2.65 15.49
CA GLY A 126 0.33 -3.77 14.57
C GLY A 126 1.77 -4.09 14.16
N VAL A 127 1.92 -5.09 13.30
CA VAL A 127 3.22 -5.41 12.69
C VAL A 127 3.73 -4.19 11.91
N GLN A 128 4.96 -3.77 12.20
CA GLN A 128 5.51 -2.56 11.61
C GLN A 128 5.80 -2.75 10.11
N LEU A 129 5.19 -1.92 9.28
CA LEU A 129 5.48 -1.85 7.85
C LEU A 129 6.62 -0.88 7.58
N ARG A 130 7.52 -1.28 6.70
CA ARG A 130 8.63 -0.46 6.24
C ARG A 130 8.77 -0.52 4.72
N ALA A 131 9.38 0.50 4.17
CA ALA A 131 9.77 0.57 2.76
C ALA A 131 11.19 1.14 2.66
N THR A 132 11.95 0.77 1.62
CA THR A 132 13.26 1.40 1.41
C THR A 132 13.14 2.71 0.64
N VAL A 133 14.11 3.62 0.79
CA VAL A 133 14.20 4.80 -0.08
C VAL A 133 14.37 4.39 -1.54
N SER A 134 15.15 3.33 -1.80
CA SER A 134 15.30 2.72 -3.11
C SER A 134 13.97 2.32 -3.76
N SER A 135 13.02 1.73 -3.01
CA SER A 135 11.73 1.32 -3.59
C SER A 135 10.80 2.47 -3.98
N PHE A 136 10.94 3.63 -3.35
CA PHE A 136 10.22 4.82 -3.84
C PHE A 136 10.73 5.24 -5.22
N GLY A 137 12.04 5.13 -5.42
CA GLY A 137 12.70 5.73 -6.56
C GLY A 137 12.62 7.27 -6.55
N PRO A 138 13.31 7.91 -7.49
CA PRO A 138 13.45 9.36 -7.49
C PRO A 138 12.16 10.10 -7.85
N LEU A 139 11.28 9.49 -8.65
CA LEU A 139 10.06 10.14 -9.13
C LEU A 139 8.99 10.21 -8.03
N LEU A 140 8.73 9.08 -7.35
CA LEU A 140 7.75 9.06 -6.28
C LEU A 140 8.23 9.89 -5.09
N LEU A 141 9.49 9.72 -4.69
CA LEU A 141 10.08 10.49 -3.61
C LEU A 141 10.10 12.00 -3.93
N GLY A 142 10.37 12.37 -5.19
CA GLY A 142 10.30 13.75 -5.62
C GLY A 142 8.90 14.37 -5.46
N LYS A 143 7.84 13.59 -5.72
CA LYS A 143 6.46 14.04 -5.49
C LYS A 143 6.14 14.18 -4.00
N VAL A 144 6.56 13.20 -3.20
CA VAL A 144 6.41 13.23 -1.72
C VAL A 144 7.08 14.48 -1.13
N LEU A 145 8.30 14.77 -1.56
CA LEU A 145 9.07 15.93 -1.11
C LEU A 145 8.65 17.25 -1.77
N SER A 146 7.64 17.23 -2.65
CA SER A 146 7.14 18.40 -3.41
C SER A 146 8.23 19.11 -4.21
N LEU A 147 9.08 18.34 -4.88
CA LEU A 147 10.20 18.83 -5.67
C LEU A 147 9.75 19.39 -7.01
N ASN A 148 10.46 20.41 -7.49
CA ASN A 148 10.33 20.88 -8.88
C ASN A 148 11.12 20.01 -9.86
N ASP A 149 10.90 20.19 -11.17
CA ASP A 149 11.51 19.36 -12.21
C ASP A 149 13.04 19.31 -12.15
N THR A 150 13.69 20.44 -11.84
CA THR A 150 15.15 20.50 -11.67
C THR A 150 15.61 19.66 -10.48
N GLN A 151 14.91 19.74 -9.35
CA GLN A 151 15.21 18.97 -8.15
C GLN A 151 14.94 17.46 -8.36
N VAL A 152 13.87 17.10 -9.07
CA VAL A 152 13.58 15.72 -9.46
C VAL A 152 14.67 15.17 -10.38
N SER A 153 15.17 15.96 -11.33
CA SER A 153 16.28 15.56 -12.20
C SER A 153 17.55 15.30 -11.41
N VAL A 154 17.89 16.17 -10.45
CA VAL A 154 19.02 15.96 -9.54
C VAL A 154 18.82 14.72 -8.67
N LEU A 155 17.62 14.51 -8.13
CA LEU A 155 17.32 13.31 -7.33
C LEU A 155 17.46 12.04 -8.19
N THR A 156 16.99 12.08 -9.44
CA THR A 156 17.13 10.96 -10.39
C THR A 156 18.58 10.63 -10.67
N MET A 157 19.42 11.65 -10.85
CA MET A 157 20.86 11.50 -10.99
C MET A 157 21.50 10.84 -9.77
N VAL A 158 21.12 11.27 -8.56
CA VAL A 158 21.63 10.73 -7.29
C VAL A 158 21.26 9.26 -7.14
N PHE A 159 20.02 8.88 -7.45
CA PHE A 159 19.59 7.48 -7.45
C PHE A 159 20.39 6.65 -8.47
N LYS A 160 20.58 7.16 -9.68
CA LYS A 160 21.38 6.47 -10.72
C LYS A 160 22.82 6.23 -10.27
N TYR A 161 23.44 7.24 -9.64
CA TYR A 161 24.78 7.08 -9.06
C TYR A 161 24.80 6.00 -7.97
N ALA A 162 23.81 6.02 -7.07
CA ALA A 162 23.71 5.03 -6.00
C ALA A 162 23.60 3.60 -6.56
N ASP A 163 22.77 3.40 -7.58
CA ASP A 163 22.64 2.11 -8.26
C ASP A 163 23.97 1.65 -8.90
N ASP A 164 24.64 2.52 -9.65
CA ASP A 164 25.90 2.19 -10.34
C ASP A 164 27.06 1.96 -9.37
N ALA A 165 27.03 2.63 -8.21
CA ALA A 165 28.03 2.48 -7.15
C ALA A 165 27.68 1.39 -6.12
N GLU A 166 26.59 0.64 -6.37
CA GLU A 166 26.03 -0.40 -5.48
C GLU A 166 25.78 0.09 -4.04
N LEU A 167 25.35 1.35 -3.91
CA LEU A 167 25.01 1.99 -2.64
C LEU A 167 23.51 1.85 -2.38
N ALA A 168 23.14 0.94 -1.48
CA ALA A 168 21.75 0.74 -1.09
C ALA A 168 21.20 1.97 -0.34
N LEU A 169 20.08 2.52 -0.80
CA LEU A 169 19.36 3.60 -0.12
C LEU A 169 18.24 2.98 0.72
N LEU A 170 18.57 2.50 1.91
CA LEU A 170 17.60 1.85 2.79
C LEU A 170 16.75 2.89 3.50
N ASP A 171 17.35 3.98 3.97
CA ASP A 171 16.64 5.05 4.66
C ASP A 171 17.05 6.48 4.24
N LEU A 172 16.50 7.49 4.92
CA LEU A 172 16.78 8.90 4.62
C LEU A 172 18.20 9.31 5.03
N ALA A 173 18.83 8.61 5.98
CA ALA A 173 20.21 8.85 6.35
C ALA A 173 21.16 8.40 5.23
N ASP A 174 20.84 7.32 4.52
CA ASP A 174 21.56 6.89 3.33
C ASP A 174 21.50 7.93 2.20
N LEU A 175 20.30 8.37 1.85
CA LEU A 175 20.13 9.37 0.80
C LEU A 175 20.85 10.68 1.16
N ARG A 176 20.80 11.08 2.42
CA ARG A 176 21.57 12.21 2.94
C ARG A 176 23.07 12.02 2.79
N ALA A 177 23.59 10.85 3.16
CA ALA A 177 25.01 10.54 3.04
C ALA A 177 25.48 10.60 1.59
N VAL A 178 24.71 10.04 0.65
CA VAL A 178 25.02 10.11 -0.78
C VAL A 178 24.99 11.56 -1.29
N LEU A 179 23.97 12.35 -0.92
CA LEU A 179 23.87 13.76 -1.30
C LEU A 179 25.06 14.59 -0.79
N GLN A 180 25.49 14.35 0.45
CA GLN A 180 26.63 15.04 1.05
C GLN A 180 27.95 14.62 0.41
N TRP A 181 28.12 13.32 0.15
CA TRP A 181 29.28 12.80 -0.57
C TRP A 181 29.40 13.42 -1.96
N LEU A 182 28.33 13.42 -2.76
CA LEU A 182 28.35 14.00 -4.11
C LEU A 182 28.55 15.52 -4.11
N ALA A 183 28.27 16.20 -2.99
CA ALA A 183 28.55 17.62 -2.79
C ALA A 183 29.97 17.91 -2.25
N SER A 184 30.71 16.90 -1.79
CA SER A 184 32.10 17.01 -1.32
C SER A 184 33.09 17.16 -2.47
N ASP A 185 34.32 17.60 -2.17
CA ASP A 185 35.35 17.75 -3.21
C ASP A 185 35.83 16.40 -3.75
N GLU A 186 35.79 15.36 -2.92
CA GLU A 186 36.15 13.98 -3.26
C GLU A 186 35.07 13.29 -4.10
N GLY A 187 33.79 13.57 -3.84
CA GLY A 187 32.67 12.95 -4.54
C GLY A 187 32.23 13.66 -5.81
N LYS A 188 32.44 14.98 -5.93
CA LYS A 188 32.12 15.78 -7.14
C LYS A 188 32.66 15.18 -8.45
N PRO A 189 33.89 14.66 -8.54
CA PRO A 189 34.39 14.04 -9.77
C PRO A 189 33.54 12.86 -10.27
N ALA A 190 32.86 12.15 -9.37
CA ALA A 190 31.99 11.01 -9.72
C ALA A 190 30.73 11.44 -10.51
N LEU A 191 30.36 12.72 -10.42
CA LEU A 191 29.23 13.31 -11.15
C LEU A 191 29.53 13.63 -12.61
N SER A 192 30.80 13.59 -13.03
CA SER A 192 31.23 13.97 -14.39
C SER A 192 30.48 13.25 -15.53
N GLN A 193 30.02 12.02 -15.28
CA GLN A 193 29.27 11.21 -16.24
C GLN A 193 27.74 11.33 -16.12
N TYR A 194 27.21 11.98 -15.08
CA TYR A 194 25.77 12.07 -14.83
C TYR A 194 25.21 13.50 -14.91
N GLY A 195 26.06 14.52 -14.77
CA GLY A 195 25.67 15.93 -14.71
C GLY A 195 26.06 16.58 -13.38
N GLY A 196 25.83 17.88 -13.21
CA GLY A 196 26.17 18.60 -11.97
C GLY A 196 24.98 18.79 -11.04
N MET A 197 25.24 18.98 -9.75
CA MET A 197 24.26 19.45 -8.76
C MET A 197 24.73 20.75 -8.10
N SER A 198 23.82 21.72 -7.98
CA SER A 198 24.10 22.98 -7.28
C SER A 198 23.99 22.79 -5.77
N SER A 199 24.83 23.47 -4.99
CA SER A 199 24.76 23.46 -3.51
C SER A 199 23.39 23.92 -2.99
N ALA A 200 22.75 24.86 -3.69
CA ALA A 200 21.39 25.31 -3.38
C ALA A 200 20.36 24.17 -3.49
N THR A 201 20.43 23.35 -4.55
CA THR A 201 19.57 22.18 -4.73
C THR A 201 19.77 21.14 -3.63
N VAL A 202 21.02 20.84 -3.27
CA VAL A 202 21.35 19.93 -2.15
C VAL A 202 20.72 20.42 -0.86
N GLY A 203 20.90 21.72 -0.55
CA GLY A 203 20.32 22.32 0.65
C GLY A 203 18.80 22.24 0.71
N VAL A 204 18.10 22.34 -0.43
CA VAL A 204 16.64 22.15 -0.49
C VAL A 204 16.27 20.69 -0.21
N LEU A 205 16.92 19.72 -0.85
CA LEU A 205 16.66 18.29 -0.63
C LEU A 205 16.87 17.89 0.83
N LEU A 206 17.98 18.34 1.44
CA LEU A 206 18.27 18.09 2.85
C LEU A 206 17.19 18.64 3.78
N ARG A 207 16.72 19.88 3.56
CA ARG A 207 15.62 20.46 4.36
C ARG A 207 14.31 19.71 4.20
N LYS A 208 13.98 19.28 2.98
CA LYS A 208 12.77 18.49 2.71
C LYS A 208 12.79 17.11 3.36
N MET A 209 13.95 16.46 3.42
CA MET A 209 14.09 15.21 4.17
C MET A 209 13.92 15.44 5.67
N ILE A 210 14.51 16.50 6.24
CA ILE A 210 14.35 16.83 7.67
C ILE A 210 12.87 17.11 8.02
N GLU A 211 12.14 17.80 7.12
CA GLU A 211 10.70 18.03 7.28
C GLU A 211 9.89 16.73 7.30
N LEU A 212 10.29 15.73 6.51
CA LEU A 212 9.65 14.41 6.51
C LEU A 212 10.02 13.58 7.75
N GLU A 213 11.28 13.65 8.20
CA GLU A 213 11.76 13.00 9.42
C GLU A 213 11.09 13.55 10.68
N SER A 214 10.84 14.85 10.75
CA SER A 214 10.16 15.48 11.90
C SER A 214 8.72 14.98 12.09
N GLN A 215 8.10 14.47 11.03
CA GLN A 215 6.79 13.80 11.07
C GLN A 215 6.89 12.31 11.46
N GLY A 216 8.10 11.78 11.69
CA GLY A 216 8.34 10.41 12.13
C GLY A 216 8.61 9.40 11.01
N ALA A 217 8.90 9.86 9.79
CA ALA A 217 9.17 8.97 8.66
C ALA A 217 10.41 8.08 8.82
N GLU A 218 11.32 8.39 9.75
CA GLU A 218 12.48 7.54 10.07
C GLU A 218 12.11 6.12 10.47
N ARG A 219 10.94 5.94 11.11
CA ARG A 219 10.44 4.61 11.49
C ARG A 219 9.91 3.81 10.30
N PHE A 220 9.46 4.53 9.28
CA PHE A 220 8.87 3.97 8.08
C PHE A 220 9.95 3.50 7.09
N PHE A 221 11.04 4.26 6.93
CA PHE A 221 12.10 3.88 6.01
C PHE A 221 13.07 2.84 6.59
N GLY A 222 13.27 1.74 5.88
CA GLY A 222 14.27 0.72 6.21
C GLY A 222 13.87 -0.71 5.86
N GLU A 223 14.61 -1.67 6.41
CA GLU A 223 14.38 -3.10 6.21
C GLU A 223 13.80 -3.79 7.46
N PRO A 224 13.08 -4.91 7.29
CA PRO A 224 12.67 -5.51 6.01
C PRO A 224 11.56 -4.71 5.33
N GLU A 225 11.73 -4.47 4.03
CA GLU A 225 10.69 -3.86 3.18
C GLU A 225 9.51 -4.80 3.02
N PHE A 226 8.31 -4.26 3.17
CA PHE A 226 7.08 -5.03 3.04
C PHE A 226 6.84 -5.51 1.60
N ASP A 227 6.66 -6.82 1.40
CA ASP A 227 6.24 -7.36 0.10
C ASP A 227 4.72 -7.24 -0.05
N VAL A 228 4.28 -6.37 -0.96
CA VAL A 228 2.85 -6.14 -1.24
C VAL A 228 2.08 -7.40 -1.65
N ARG A 229 2.77 -8.47 -2.06
CA ARG A 229 2.15 -9.78 -2.34
C ARG A 229 1.62 -10.47 -1.10
N ASP A 230 2.14 -10.14 0.09
CA ASP A 230 1.65 -10.73 1.35
C ASP A 230 0.24 -10.27 1.72
N MET A 231 -0.25 -9.20 1.08
CA MET A 231 -1.64 -8.77 1.17
C MET A 231 -2.60 -9.59 0.30
N LEU A 232 -2.08 -10.40 -0.62
CA LEU A 232 -2.89 -11.23 -1.52
C LEU A 232 -3.18 -12.63 -0.94
N ARG A 233 -2.79 -12.87 0.32
CA ARG A 233 -2.89 -14.17 0.97
C ARG A 233 -4.34 -14.54 1.28
N THR A 234 -4.57 -15.84 1.26
CA THR A 234 -5.81 -16.48 1.72
C THR A 234 -5.46 -17.47 2.82
N THR A 235 -6.42 -17.68 3.70
CA THR A 235 -6.38 -18.71 4.74
C THR A 235 -6.50 -20.12 4.14
N SER A 236 -6.19 -21.15 4.92
CA SER A 236 -6.29 -22.55 4.47
C SER A 236 -7.72 -22.98 4.12
N ASP A 237 -8.74 -22.36 4.69
CA ASP A 237 -10.16 -22.54 4.39
C ASP A 237 -10.63 -21.66 3.21
N GLY A 238 -9.72 -20.93 2.56
CA GLY A 238 -9.98 -20.19 1.32
C GLY A 238 -10.52 -18.78 1.50
N ARG A 239 -10.66 -18.28 2.74
CA ARG A 239 -11.06 -16.89 3.02
C ARG A 239 -9.91 -15.92 2.73
N GLY A 240 -10.23 -14.77 2.15
CA GLY A 240 -9.28 -13.67 1.92
C GLY A 240 -8.87 -13.05 3.24
N ILE A 241 -7.57 -12.82 3.43
CA ILE A 241 -7.07 -12.16 4.63
C ILE A 241 -7.32 -10.66 4.52
N VAL A 242 -7.79 -10.04 5.61
CA VAL A 242 -7.91 -8.58 5.72
C VAL A 242 -6.61 -8.03 6.30
N THR A 243 -5.89 -7.22 5.54
CA THR A 243 -4.77 -6.44 6.08
C THR A 243 -5.33 -5.12 6.60
N CYS A 244 -5.35 -4.93 7.91
CA CYS A 244 -5.86 -3.72 8.56
C CYS A 244 -4.68 -2.84 8.98
N LEU A 245 -4.47 -1.74 8.25
CA LEU A 245 -3.50 -0.73 8.62
C LEU A 245 -4.13 0.21 9.64
N GLU A 246 -3.69 0.06 10.88
CA GLU A 246 -4.06 0.93 11.99
C GLU A 246 -3.29 2.25 11.88
N LEU A 247 -4.03 3.35 11.69
CA LEU A 247 -3.47 4.70 11.53
C LEU A 247 -3.82 5.64 12.69
N ALA A 248 -4.56 5.17 13.70
CA ALA A 248 -5.02 5.99 14.82
C ALA A 248 -3.86 6.68 15.59
N ASP A 249 -2.65 6.10 15.59
CA ASP A 249 -1.46 6.66 16.23
C ASP A 249 -0.62 7.60 15.33
N VAL A 250 -1.03 7.77 14.07
CA VAL A 250 -0.42 8.67 13.08
C VAL A 250 -1.45 9.52 12.34
N GLN A 251 -2.68 9.61 12.84
CA GLN A 251 -3.75 10.38 12.22
C GLN A 251 -3.39 11.87 12.09
N ASP A 252 -2.59 12.39 13.02
CA ASP A 252 -2.08 13.76 13.03
C ASP A 252 -0.89 14.00 12.07
N LYS A 253 -0.46 12.95 11.33
CA LYS A 253 0.69 12.99 10.41
C LYS A 253 0.27 12.66 8.97
N PRO A 254 -0.54 13.52 8.32
CA PRO A 254 -1.11 13.26 6.99
C PRO A 254 -0.07 12.94 5.91
N MET A 255 1.07 13.62 5.89
CA MET A 255 2.11 13.31 4.89
C MET A 255 2.70 11.91 5.09
N LEU A 256 2.88 11.43 6.32
CA LEU A 256 3.51 10.14 6.58
C LEU A 256 2.69 8.99 5.99
N TRP A 257 1.41 8.91 6.35
CA TRP A 257 0.60 7.77 5.92
C TRP A 257 0.15 7.92 4.46
N SER A 258 -0.08 9.14 3.96
CA SER A 258 -0.38 9.35 2.53
C SER A 258 0.81 8.97 1.62
N THR A 259 2.05 9.28 2.06
CA THR A 259 3.30 8.82 1.43
C THR A 259 3.36 7.30 1.35
N PHE A 260 3.02 6.62 2.44
CA PHE A 260 2.96 5.17 2.48
C PHE A 260 1.87 4.60 1.56
N MET A 261 0.66 5.16 1.57
CA MET A 261 -0.44 4.74 0.70
C MET A 261 -0.08 4.88 -0.78
N MET A 262 0.59 5.96 -1.17
CA MET A 262 1.08 6.11 -2.53
C MET A 262 2.12 5.06 -2.89
N TRP A 263 3.11 4.82 -2.02
CA TRP A 263 4.11 3.79 -2.24
C TRP A 263 3.47 2.42 -2.40
N LEU A 264 2.53 2.07 -1.52
CA LEU A 264 1.84 0.80 -1.54
C LEU A 264 1.10 0.56 -2.87
N LEU A 265 0.34 1.55 -3.33
CA LEU A 265 -0.37 1.46 -4.60
C LEU A 265 0.59 1.43 -5.81
N ALA A 266 1.69 2.20 -5.75
CA ALA A 266 2.71 2.20 -6.80
C ALA A 266 3.43 0.85 -6.90
N GLU A 267 3.83 0.26 -5.77
CA GLU A 267 4.44 -1.07 -5.71
C GLU A 267 3.49 -2.13 -6.26
N LEU A 268 2.19 -2.07 -5.94
CA LEU A 268 1.20 -2.99 -6.51
C LEU A 268 1.11 -2.87 -8.02
N TYR A 269 1.08 -1.65 -8.57
CA TYR A 269 1.08 -1.42 -10.01
C TYR A 269 2.35 -1.98 -10.69
N GLN A 270 3.52 -1.79 -10.07
CA GLN A 270 4.79 -2.25 -10.63
C GLN A 270 4.96 -3.78 -10.54
N ASN A 271 4.55 -4.39 -9.43
CA ASN A 271 4.86 -5.79 -9.14
C ASN A 271 3.79 -6.79 -9.59
N LEU A 272 2.56 -6.33 -9.87
CA LEU A 272 1.48 -7.21 -10.28
C LEU A 272 1.32 -7.27 -11.80
N PRO A 273 1.06 -8.47 -12.36
CA PRO A 273 0.77 -8.59 -13.79
C PRO A 273 -0.60 -7.99 -14.09
N GLU A 274 -0.75 -7.50 -15.32
CA GLU A 274 -2.06 -7.16 -15.87
C GLU A 274 -3.03 -8.34 -15.70
N ALA A 275 -4.24 -8.03 -15.28
CA ALA A 275 -5.36 -8.91 -15.19
C ALA A 275 -6.45 -8.33 -16.09
N GLY A 276 -6.87 -9.10 -17.10
CA GLY A 276 -8.04 -8.72 -17.89
C GLY A 276 -9.32 -8.77 -17.05
N ASP A 277 -10.44 -9.14 -17.68
CA ASP A 277 -11.70 -9.25 -16.95
C ASP A 277 -11.70 -10.50 -16.06
N LEU A 278 -11.53 -10.28 -14.75
CA LEU A 278 -11.60 -11.34 -13.73
C LEU A 278 -13.02 -11.50 -13.18
N PRO A 279 -13.43 -12.73 -12.80
CA PRO A 279 -14.73 -12.96 -12.16
C PRO A 279 -14.82 -12.33 -10.75
N LYS A 280 -13.68 -12.03 -10.13
CA LYS A 280 -13.54 -11.30 -8.86
C LYS A 280 -12.17 -10.60 -8.82
N PRO A 281 -12.03 -9.48 -8.10
CA PRO A 281 -10.74 -8.80 -7.93
C PRO A 281 -9.73 -9.69 -7.18
N LYS A 282 -8.44 -9.39 -7.36
CA LYS A 282 -7.35 -9.99 -6.58
C LYS A 282 -7.24 -9.38 -5.18
N LEU A 283 -7.66 -8.12 -5.04
CA LEU A 283 -7.56 -7.32 -3.82
C LEU A 283 -8.54 -6.15 -3.89
N VAL A 284 -9.09 -5.75 -2.75
CA VAL A 284 -9.90 -4.52 -2.63
C VAL A 284 -9.33 -3.64 -1.53
N PHE A 285 -9.10 -2.36 -1.83
CA PHE A 285 -8.73 -1.33 -0.87
C PHE A 285 -9.94 -0.58 -0.37
N PHE A 286 -9.98 -0.31 0.93
CA PHE A 286 -10.82 0.71 1.54
C PHE A 286 -9.94 1.75 2.20
N PHE A 287 -10.17 3.01 1.83
CA PHE A 287 -9.59 4.17 2.51
C PHE A 287 -10.67 4.78 3.40
N ASP A 288 -10.60 4.50 4.70
CA ASP A 288 -11.47 5.20 5.65
C ASP A 288 -10.99 6.64 5.82
N GLU A 289 -11.93 7.59 5.86
CA GLU A 289 -11.64 9.02 5.78
C GLU A 289 -10.71 9.39 4.61
N ALA A 290 -11.07 8.91 3.41
CA ALA A 290 -10.27 9.06 2.19
C ALA A 290 -9.86 10.50 1.85
N HIS A 291 -10.63 11.50 2.27
CA HIS A 291 -10.31 12.91 2.09
C HIS A 291 -8.93 13.29 2.64
N LEU A 292 -8.50 12.63 3.72
CA LEU A 292 -7.21 12.88 4.34
C LEU A 292 -6.03 12.51 3.41
N LEU A 293 -6.24 11.68 2.37
CA LEU A 293 -5.22 11.39 1.35
C LEU A 293 -4.90 12.62 0.50
N PHE A 294 -5.84 13.56 0.43
CA PHE A 294 -5.81 14.71 -0.46
C PHE A 294 -5.65 16.03 0.28
N ASP A 295 -5.97 16.06 1.57
CA ASP A 295 -5.79 17.22 2.44
C ASP A 295 -4.33 17.66 2.45
N GLU A 296 -4.12 18.96 2.17
CA GLU A 296 -2.79 19.59 2.07
C GLU A 296 -1.85 18.97 1.02
N ALA A 297 -2.32 18.00 0.24
CA ALA A 297 -1.54 17.34 -0.78
C ALA A 297 -1.29 18.28 -1.97
N PRO A 298 -0.03 18.47 -2.41
CA PRO A 298 0.29 19.23 -3.61
C PRO A 298 -0.41 18.66 -4.85
N LYS A 299 -0.66 19.50 -5.87
CA LYS A 299 -1.31 19.04 -7.11
C LYS A 299 -0.62 17.82 -7.73
N ALA A 300 0.71 17.83 -7.81
CA ALA A 300 1.49 16.71 -8.38
C ALA A 300 1.29 15.38 -7.64
N PHE A 301 1.01 15.45 -6.33
CA PHE A 301 0.69 14.30 -5.49
C PHE A 301 -0.72 13.78 -5.81
N ARG A 302 -1.72 14.66 -5.87
CA ARG A 302 -3.10 14.30 -6.24
C ARG A 302 -3.19 13.67 -7.63
N ASP A 303 -2.50 14.26 -8.62
CA ASP A 303 -2.45 13.74 -9.98
C ASP A 303 -1.85 12.31 -10.02
N GLN A 304 -0.87 12.04 -9.14
CA GLN A 304 -0.29 10.70 -9.04
C GLN A 304 -1.26 9.69 -8.45
N ILE A 305 -1.99 10.05 -7.39
CA ILE A 305 -3.01 9.16 -6.80
C ILE A 305 -4.08 8.83 -7.84
N GLU A 306 -4.60 9.83 -8.55
CA GLU A 306 -5.58 9.62 -9.62
C GLU A 306 -5.04 8.65 -10.69
N GLN A 307 -3.82 8.89 -11.18
CA GLN A 307 -3.18 8.03 -12.16
C GLN A 307 -3.05 6.59 -11.65
N VAL A 308 -2.63 6.40 -10.40
CA VAL A 308 -2.44 5.06 -9.84
C VAL A 308 -3.78 4.36 -9.66
N ILE A 309 -4.81 5.02 -9.13
CA ILE A 309 -6.18 4.46 -9.02
C ILE A 309 -6.66 3.96 -10.39
N ARG A 310 -6.50 4.77 -11.43
CA ARG A 310 -6.86 4.40 -12.81
C ARG A 310 -6.11 3.15 -13.29
N LEU A 311 -4.83 3.04 -12.96
CA LEU A 311 -3.96 1.96 -13.44
C LEU A 311 -4.10 0.65 -12.65
N VAL A 312 -4.34 0.70 -11.33
CA VAL A 312 -4.45 -0.52 -10.51
C VAL A 312 -5.68 -1.36 -10.87
N ARG A 313 -6.70 -0.76 -11.49
CA ARG A 313 -7.85 -1.48 -12.03
C ARG A 313 -7.45 -2.60 -12.99
N SER A 314 -6.52 -2.33 -13.90
CA SER A 314 -6.06 -3.30 -14.88
C SER A 314 -5.18 -4.39 -14.25
N LYS A 315 -4.77 -4.24 -12.98
CA LYS A 315 -4.14 -5.30 -12.18
C LYS A 315 -5.15 -6.19 -11.45
N GLY A 316 -6.45 -5.87 -11.55
CA GLY A 316 -7.53 -6.56 -10.86
C GLY A 316 -7.74 -6.06 -9.42
N ILE A 317 -7.42 -4.80 -9.14
CA ILE A 317 -7.55 -4.19 -7.81
C ILE A 317 -8.76 -3.25 -7.76
N GLY A 318 -9.59 -3.40 -6.73
CA GLY A 318 -10.65 -2.45 -6.39
C GLY A 318 -10.17 -1.40 -5.40
N VAL A 319 -10.69 -0.18 -5.49
CA VAL A 319 -10.39 0.92 -4.57
C VAL A 319 -11.70 1.57 -4.16
N TYR A 320 -11.94 1.68 -2.87
CA TYR A 320 -13.15 2.26 -2.31
C TYR A 320 -12.77 3.43 -1.40
N MET A 321 -13.29 4.61 -1.75
CA MET A 321 -13.16 5.81 -0.94
C MET A 321 -14.31 5.87 0.04
N VAL A 322 -14.00 6.01 1.33
CA VAL A 322 -15.01 6.19 2.38
C VAL A 322 -14.82 7.58 2.97
N THR A 323 -15.81 8.45 2.76
CA THR A 323 -15.68 9.88 3.09
C THR A 323 -17.01 10.46 3.57
N GLN A 324 -17.03 11.66 4.14
CA GLN A 324 -18.26 12.24 4.67
C GLN A 324 -19.15 12.79 3.56
N THR A 325 -18.58 13.53 2.62
CA THR A 325 -19.28 14.00 1.43
C THR A 325 -18.45 13.75 0.18
N PRO A 326 -19.07 13.45 -0.97
CA PRO A 326 -18.34 13.29 -2.22
C PRO A 326 -17.45 14.50 -2.56
N LYS A 327 -17.76 15.70 -2.06
CA LYS A 327 -16.98 16.91 -2.29
C LYS A 327 -15.59 16.91 -1.65
N ASP A 328 -15.37 16.05 -0.65
CA ASP A 328 -14.09 15.99 0.06
C ASP A 328 -12.99 15.34 -0.81
N ASP A 329 -13.38 14.61 -1.85
CA ASP A 329 -12.46 13.94 -2.76
C ASP A 329 -12.32 14.71 -4.10
N PRO A 330 -11.15 14.66 -4.78
CA PRO A 330 -10.98 15.30 -6.08
C PRO A 330 -11.92 14.76 -7.16
N THR A 331 -12.48 15.65 -7.98
CA THR A 331 -13.42 15.30 -9.06
C THR A 331 -12.88 14.23 -10.02
N ASP A 332 -11.59 14.31 -10.35
CA ASP A 332 -10.96 13.36 -11.28
C ASP A 332 -10.86 11.94 -10.69
N VAL A 333 -10.73 11.84 -9.36
CA VAL A 333 -10.78 10.57 -8.61
C VAL A 333 -12.21 10.06 -8.57
N LEU A 334 -13.19 10.91 -8.21
CA LEU A 334 -14.61 10.55 -8.18
C LEU A 334 -15.10 10.01 -9.53
N ALA A 335 -14.60 10.56 -10.64
CA ALA A 335 -14.91 10.11 -11.99
C ALA A 335 -14.46 8.67 -12.29
N GLN A 336 -13.52 8.12 -11.51
CA GLN A 336 -13.10 6.72 -11.61
C GLN A 336 -13.98 5.76 -10.79
N LEU A 337 -14.81 6.26 -9.88
CA LEU A 337 -15.58 5.45 -8.93
C LEU A 337 -16.90 4.99 -9.55
N GLY A 338 -16.94 3.74 -10.02
CA GLY A 338 -18.11 3.18 -10.72
C GLY A 338 -19.26 2.77 -9.80
N ASN A 339 -18.97 2.37 -8.57
CA ASN A 339 -19.97 1.90 -7.60
C ASN A 339 -20.23 2.96 -6.53
N ARG A 340 -21.49 3.14 -6.11
CA ARG A 340 -21.85 4.16 -5.13
C ARG A 340 -22.83 3.69 -4.08
N ILE A 341 -22.49 3.98 -2.83
CA ILE A 341 -23.33 3.80 -1.65
C ILE A 341 -23.34 5.11 -0.86
N GLN A 342 -24.46 5.81 -0.89
CA GLN A 342 -24.62 7.12 -0.28
C GLN A 342 -25.57 7.01 0.92
N HIS A 343 -24.99 7.04 2.11
CA HIS A 343 -25.72 7.21 3.37
C HIS A 343 -26.30 8.62 3.48
N ALA A 344 -27.14 8.79 4.50
CA ALA A 344 -27.83 10.03 4.79
C ALA A 344 -26.90 11.26 4.77
N LEU A 345 -27.42 12.35 4.21
CA LEU A 345 -26.81 13.68 4.28
C LEU A 345 -27.61 14.54 5.25
N ARG A 346 -26.92 15.38 6.01
CA ARG A 346 -27.54 16.33 6.92
C ARG A 346 -27.35 17.71 6.34
N ALA A 347 -28.46 18.39 6.05
CA ALA A 347 -28.45 19.76 5.56
C ALA A 347 -28.90 20.70 6.67
N HIS A 348 -27.95 21.39 7.30
CA HIS A 348 -28.22 22.36 8.37
C HIS A 348 -27.91 23.79 7.93
N THR A 349 -27.11 23.96 6.88
CA THR A 349 -26.68 25.24 6.34
C THR A 349 -27.03 25.38 4.84
N PRO A 350 -27.04 26.61 4.29
CA PRO A 350 -27.21 26.82 2.85
C PRO A 350 -26.15 26.12 2.00
N ASP A 351 -24.93 25.96 2.51
CA ASP A 351 -23.87 25.27 1.77
C ASP A 351 -24.06 23.75 1.78
N ASP A 352 -24.65 23.19 2.85
CA ASP A 352 -25.07 21.79 2.88
C ASP A 352 -26.19 21.53 1.87
N ASP A 353 -27.17 22.43 1.75
CA ASP A 353 -28.25 22.33 0.74
C ASP A 353 -27.68 22.33 -0.69
N LYS A 354 -26.74 23.25 -0.98
CA LYS A 354 -26.02 23.24 -2.27
C LYS A 354 -25.24 21.94 -2.47
N ALA A 355 -24.64 21.38 -1.40
CA ALA A 355 -23.90 20.13 -1.47
C ALA A 355 -24.80 18.92 -1.72
N LEU A 356 -25.97 18.88 -1.08
CA LEU A 356 -27.01 17.89 -1.31
C LEU A 356 -27.48 17.92 -2.77
N LYS A 357 -27.85 19.10 -3.29
CA LYS A 357 -28.27 19.27 -4.68
C LYS A 357 -27.19 18.87 -5.67
N ALA A 358 -25.94 19.25 -5.42
CA ALA A 358 -24.81 18.80 -6.25
C ALA A 358 -24.67 17.28 -6.22
N THR A 359 -24.80 16.66 -5.04
CA THR A 359 -24.75 15.21 -4.86
C THR A 359 -25.88 14.51 -5.62
N VAL A 360 -27.13 14.96 -5.50
CA VAL A 360 -28.28 14.39 -6.21
C VAL A 360 -28.09 14.40 -7.73
N ARG A 361 -27.55 15.50 -8.29
CA ARG A 361 -27.31 15.64 -9.74
C ARG A 361 -26.30 14.64 -10.31
N THR A 362 -25.54 13.96 -9.46
CA THR A 362 -24.54 12.95 -9.88
C THR A 362 -25.10 11.52 -9.91
N PHE A 363 -26.35 11.30 -9.48
CA PHE A 363 -27.01 10.00 -9.62
C PHE A 363 -27.66 9.84 -11.00
N PRO A 364 -27.81 8.58 -11.50
CA PRO A 364 -28.71 8.29 -12.61
C PRO A 364 -30.12 8.82 -12.32
N LYS A 365 -30.78 9.37 -13.36
CA LYS A 365 -32.17 9.82 -13.23
C LYS A 365 -33.06 8.65 -12.84
N THR A 366 -33.94 8.87 -11.86
CA THR A 366 -34.89 7.87 -11.38
C THR A 366 -36.26 8.52 -11.20
N SER A 367 -37.32 7.76 -11.45
CA SER A 367 -38.70 8.13 -11.13
C SER A 367 -39.21 7.45 -9.86
N LEU A 368 -38.37 6.63 -9.20
CA LEU A 368 -38.74 5.88 -8.00
C LEU A 368 -38.60 6.70 -6.71
N TYR A 369 -37.70 7.69 -6.72
CA TYR A 369 -37.33 8.44 -5.51
C TYR A 369 -37.19 9.94 -5.84
N ASP A 370 -37.65 10.78 -4.92
CA ASP A 370 -37.10 12.13 -4.76
C ASP A 370 -35.80 12.00 -3.96
N LEU A 371 -34.65 12.15 -4.62
CA LEU A 371 -33.36 11.92 -3.97
C LEU A 371 -32.97 13.02 -2.96
N GLU A 372 -33.50 14.24 -3.09
CA GLU A 372 -33.25 15.30 -2.10
C GLU A 372 -33.96 14.96 -0.78
N GLU A 373 -35.23 14.56 -0.88
CA GLU A 373 -36.02 14.10 0.27
C GLU A 373 -35.52 12.76 0.83
N THR A 374 -35.18 11.81 -0.04
CA THR A 374 -34.71 10.48 0.38
C THR A 374 -33.39 10.63 1.15
N LEU A 375 -32.38 11.30 0.61
CA LEU A 375 -31.06 11.41 1.24
C LEU A 375 -31.09 12.13 2.60
N THR A 376 -32.08 12.99 2.85
CA THR A 376 -32.24 13.69 4.13
C THR A 376 -33.05 12.89 5.15
N SER A 377 -33.96 12.03 4.68
CA SER A 377 -34.84 11.19 5.52
C SER A 377 -34.25 9.84 5.94
N LEU A 378 -33.19 9.36 5.26
CA LEU A 378 -32.56 8.07 5.59
C LEU A 378 -32.11 7.97 7.06
N GLY A 379 -32.38 6.79 7.64
CA GLY A 379 -31.94 6.39 8.97
C GLY A 379 -30.52 5.79 9.00
N ILE A 380 -30.07 5.41 10.20
CA ILE A 380 -28.76 4.75 10.39
C ILE A 380 -28.79 3.35 9.80
N GLY A 381 -27.82 3.03 8.93
CA GLY A 381 -27.77 1.75 8.22
C GLY A 381 -28.69 1.70 7.00
N GLU A 382 -29.14 2.85 6.52
CA GLU A 382 -29.87 2.98 5.26
C GLU A 382 -29.06 3.87 4.30
N ALA A 383 -29.06 3.53 3.01
CA ALA A 383 -28.27 4.23 2.00
C ALA A 383 -28.96 4.20 0.64
N VAL A 384 -28.75 5.22 -0.18
CA VAL A 384 -29.05 5.18 -1.61
C VAL A 384 -27.91 4.45 -2.34
N VAL A 385 -28.26 3.40 -3.08
CA VAL A 385 -27.32 2.53 -3.79
C VAL A 385 -27.53 2.63 -5.30
N THR A 386 -26.43 2.78 -6.03
CA THR A 386 -26.34 2.53 -7.46
C THR A 386 -24.94 1.99 -7.75
N VAL A 387 -24.86 0.82 -8.37
CA VAL A 387 -23.62 0.08 -8.58
C VAL A 387 -23.55 -0.38 -10.03
N LEU A 388 -22.44 -0.98 -10.44
CA LEU A 388 -22.34 -1.54 -11.78
C LEU A 388 -22.78 -3.01 -11.78
N ASN A 389 -23.72 -3.34 -12.66
CA ASN A 389 -24.09 -4.73 -12.94
C ASN A 389 -22.91 -5.48 -13.60
N ALA A 390 -23.02 -6.80 -13.79
CA ALA A 390 -21.96 -7.61 -14.40
C ALA A 390 -21.53 -7.15 -15.82
N ARG A 391 -22.37 -6.37 -16.52
CA ARG A 391 -22.06 -5.78 -17.84
C ARG A 391 -21.41 -4.39 -17.75
N GLY A 392 -21.17 -3.89 -16.54
CA GLY A 392 -20.60 -2.57 -16.30
C GLY A 392 -21.58 -1.41 -16.49
N GLN A 393 -22.89 -1.67 -16.51
CA GLN A 393 -23.92 -0.63 -16.58
C GLN A 393 -24.41 -0.26 -15.17
N PRO A 394 -24.68 1.03 -14.89
CA PRO A 394 -25.28 1.44 -13.63
C PRO A 394 -26.63 0.75 -13.38
N THR A 395 -26.81 0.22 -12.18
CA THR A 395 -28.09 -0.27 -11.69
C THR A 395 -29.02 0.90 -11.36
N PRO A 396 -30.35 0.68 -11.39
CA PRO A 396 -31.31 1.65 -10.90
C PRO A 396 -30.96 2.12 -9.48
N VAL A 397 -31.23 3.39 -9.21
CA VAL A 397 -31.01 4.02 -7.91
C VAL A 397 -32.05 3.50 -6.92
N VAL A 398 -31.60 2.96 -5.78
CA VAL A 398 -32.47 2.31 -4.78
C VAL A 398 -32.07 2.74 -3.37
N ALA A 399 -33.02 3.29 -2.62
CA ALA A 399 -32.88 3.39 -1.17
C ALA A 399 -32.86 1.98 -0.58
N THR A 400 -31.90 1.69 0.29
CA THR A 400 -31.58 0.33 0.72
C THR A 400 -31.42 0.28 2.23
N ARG A 401 -32.13 -0.63 2.89
CA ARG A 401 -31.83 -1.02 4.27
C ARG A 401 -30.70 -2.05 4.26
N LEU A 402 -29.56 -1.69 4.82
CA LEU A 402 -28.34 -2.49 4.73
C LEU A 402 -28.32 -3.65 5.73
N ILE A 403 -27.66 -4.74 5.38
CA ILE A 403 -27.42 -5.87 6.28
C ILE A 403 -26.55 -5.41 7.47
N PRO A 404 -26.86 -5.80 8.72
CA PRO A 404 -25.98 -5.54 9.84
C PRO A 404 -24.69 -6.39 9.72
N PRO A 405 -23.49 -5.82 9.96
CA PRO A 405 -22.24 -6.58 9.99
C PRO A 405 -22.33 -7.79 10.94
N ALA A 406 -21.69 -8.89 10.56
CA ALA A 406 -21.58 -10.10 11.37
C ALA A 406 -20.49 -10.00 12.44
N SER A 407 -19.48 -9.15 12.21
CA SER A 407 -18.36 -8.93 13.12
C SER A 407 -18.67 -7.85 14.17
N ARG A 408 -17.76 -7.69 15.12
CA ARG A 408 -17.92 -6.76 16.24
C ARG A 408 -17.92 -5.32 15.74
N MET A 409 -19.00 -4.59 16.04
CA MET A 409 -19.15 -3.17 15.72
C MET A 409 -18.52 -2.25 16.78
N ALA A 410 -17.36 -2.65 17.31
CA ALA A 410 -16.57 -1.94 18.31
C ALA A 410 -15.11 -2.39 18.17
N PRO A 411 -14.13 -1.55 18.52
CA PRO A 411 -12.72 -1.90 18.44
C PRO A 411 -12.38 -3.09 19.35
N LEU A 412 -11.26 -3.75 19.04
CA LEU A 412 -10.65 -4.69 19.95
C LEU A 412 -10.14 -3.98 21.21
N THR A 413 -10.15 -4.69 22.32
CA THR A 413 -9.37 -4.28 23.49
C THR A 413 -7.87 -4.34 23.16
N PRO A 414 -7.01 -3.57 23.86
CA PRO A 414 -5.57 -3.63 23.65
C PRO A 414 -4.99 -5.05 23.79
N ASP A 415 -5.51 -5.85 24.72
CA ASP A 415 -5.06 -7.23 24.93
C ASP A 415 -5.45 -8.17 23.78
N GLU A 416 -6.67 -8.02 23.26
CA GLU A 416 -7.13 -8.76 22.07
C GLU A 416 -6.25 -8.41 20.85
N LEU A 417 -6.02 -7.11 20.59
CA LEU A 417 -5.18 -6.65 19.48
C LEU A 417 -3.75 -7.19 19.60
N GLN A 418 -3.13 -7.08 20.77
CA GLN A 418 -1.76 -7.58 20.99
C GLN A 418 -1.68 -9.11 20.90
N SER A 419 -2.75 -9.82 21.27
CA SER A 419 -2.83 -11.27 21.07
C SER A 419 -2.81 -11.61 19.58
N ASP A 420 -3.61 -10.92 18.77
CA ASP A 420 -3.68 -11.15 17.31
C ASP A 420 -2.35 -10.81 16.63
N VAL A 421 -1.72 -9.68 16.98
CA VAL A 421 -0.41 -9.30 16.45
C VAL A 421 0.66 -10.34 16.76
N ARG A 422 0.68 -10.91 17.97
CA ARG A 422 1.65 -11.96 18.34
C ARG A 422 1.47 -13.26 17.57
N GLN A 423 0.27 -13.52 17.04
CA GLN A 423 -0.05 -14.71 16.24
C GLN A 423 0.15 -14.47 14.74
N SER A 424 0.44 -13.23 14.34
CA SER A 424 0.64 -12.85 12.95
C SER A 424 1.85 -13.54 12.32
N ASP A 425 1.63 -14.11 11.14
CA ASP A 425 2.71 -14.62 10.29
C ASP A 425 3.65 -13.49 9.82
N LEU A 426 3.12 -12.26 9.71
CA LEU A 426 3.88 -11.08 9.28
C LEU A 426 4.83 -10.62 10.38
N LEU A 427 4.50 -10.83 11.66
CA LEU A 427 5.35 -10.40 12.76
C LEU A 427 6.73 -11.08 12.71
N ALA A 428 6.76 -12.37 12.35
CA ALA A 428 8.00 -13.13 12.23
C ALA A 428 8.93 -12.61 11.12
N GLU A 429 8.36 -12.02 10.06
CA GLU A 429 9.13 -11.52 8.93
C GLU A 429 9.44 -10.03 9.05
N TYR A 430 8.47 -9.21 9.47
CA TYR A 430 8.54 -7.75 9.43
C TYR A 430 8.70 -7.08 10.81
N GLY A 431 8.51 -7.80 11.91
CA GLY A 431 8.52 -7.24 13.25
C GLY A 431 9.84 -6.58 13.62
N GLU A 432 10.95 -7.28 13.40
CA GLU A 432 12.29 -6.77 13.73
C GLU A 432 12.89 -5.95 12.58
N ARG A 433 13.38 -4.75 12.89
CA ARG A 433 14.15 -3.94 11.95
C ARG A 433 15.50 -4.64 11.68
N VAL A 434 15.88 -4.72 10.42
CA VAL A 434 17.19 -5.23 10.02
C VAL A 434 18.09 -4.05 9.67
N ASP A 435 19.23 -3.96 10.33
CA ASP A 435 20.28 -2.98 10.04
C ASP A 435 21.39 -3.66 9.23
N ARG A 436 21.49 -3.33 7.95
CA ARG A 436 22.52 -3.85 7.03
C ARG A 436 23.49 -2.74 6.66
N GLU A 437 24.68 -3.14 6.23
CA GLU A 437 25.61 -2.20 5.62
C GLU A 437 24.95 -1.55 4.38
N SER A 438 24.83 -0.23 4.41
CA SER A 438 24.09 0.61 3.48
C SER A 438 24.97 1.74 2.95
N ALA A 439 24.41 2.66 2.15
CA ALA A 439 25.18 3.72 1.53
C ALA A 439 25.96 4.56 2.54
N ARG A 440 25.36 4.85 3.70
CA ARG A 440 26.00 5.62 4.77
C ARG A 440 27.26 4.95 5.31
N GLU A 441 27.21 3.66 5.65
CA GLU A 441 28.38 2.95 6.20
C GLU A 441 29.50 2.83 5.16
N LEU A 442 29.14 2.51 3.91
CA LEU A 442 30.10 2.37 2.82
C LEU A 442 30.81 3.69 2.49
N LEU A 443 30.08 4.80 2.46
CA LEU A 443 30.64 6.12 2.22
C LEU A 443 31.51 6.61 3.39
N ALA A 444 31.07 6.38 4.64
CA ALA A 444 31.89 6.69 5.81
C ALA A 444 33.21 5.92 5.80
N ALA A 445 33.18 4.63 5.43
CA ALA A 445 34.39 3.81 5.26
C ALA A 445 35.29 4.32 4.12
N ARG A 446 34.71 4.85 3.02
CA ARG A 446 35.48 5.48 1.93
C ARG A 446 36.18 6.76 2.40
N MET A 447 35.47 7.64 3.12
CA MET A 447 36.04 8.88 3.65
C MET A 447 37.18 8.61 4.64
N ALA A 448 36.98 7.67 5.57
CA ALA A 448 38.00 7.29 6.55
C ALA A 448 39.29 6.73 5.91
N ARG A 449 39.18 6.04 4.76
CA ARG A 449 40.36 5.55 4.00
C ARG A 449 41.13 6.66 3.30
N THR A 450 40.46 7.73 2.92
CA THR A 450 41.07 8.89 2.26
C THR A 450 41.73 9.83 3.28
N GLU A 451 41.17 9.91 4.50
CA GLU A 451 41.70 10.73 5.60
C GLU A 451 42.81 10.04 6.41
N ALA A 452 42.96 8.71 6.29
CA ALA A 452 44.07 8.01 6.91
C ALA A 452 45.40 8.55 6.34
N PRO A 453 46.31 9.10 7.18
CA PRO A 453 47.59 9.56 6.70
C PRO A 453 48.32 8.40 6.04
N SER A 454 48.85 8.65 4.83
CA SER A 454 49.76 7.74 4.13
C SER A 454 50.98 7.48 5.00
N GLU A 455 50.89 6.47 5.88
CA GLU A 455 52.05 5.92 6.56
C GLU A 455 52.86 5.12 5.53
N ALA A 456 53.97 5.76 5.12
CA ALA A 456 55.16 5.22 4.48
C ALA A 456 55.17 4.98 2.96
N GLN A 457 55.79 5.94 2.26
CA GLN A 457 57.05 5.62 1.58
C GLN A 457 58.17 6.52 2.14
N ALA A 458 58.74 6.10 3.26
CA ALA A 458 60.08 6.54 3.63
C ALA A 458 61.07 5.93 2.62
N PRO A 459 62.04 6.70 2.08
CA PRO A 459 63.02 6.17 1.13
C PRO A 459 63.83 5.06 1.80
N PRO A 460 64.19 3.99 1.07
CA PRO A 460 64.94 2.87 1.65
C PRO A 460 66.27 3.39 2.18
N ALA A 461 66.48 3.22 3.49
CA ALA A 461 67.77 3.43 4.13
C ALA A 461 68.79 2.48 3.49
N ALA A 462 69.91 3.04 3.06
CA ALA A 462 71.00 2.32 2.44
C ALA A 462 71.53 1.22 3.38
N GLU A 463 71.54 -0.03 2.90
CA GLU A 463 72.21 -1.14 3.57
C GLU A 463 73.75 -1.00 3.49
N PRO A 464 74.50 -1.33 4.56
CA PRO A 464 75.96 -1.45 4.51
C PRO A 464 76.38 -2.72 3.75
N PRO A 465 77.57 -2.76 3.12
CA PRO A 465 77.91 -3.78 2.15
C PRO A 465 78.20 -5.14 2.83
N ALA A 466 77.53 -6.19 2.38
CA ALA A 466 77.87 -7.58 2.68
C ALA A 466 79.02 -8.10 1.80
N PRO A 467 79.85 -9.04 2.30
CA PRO A 467 81.05 -9.50 1.59
C PRO A 467 80.70 -10.50 0.47
N LYS A 468 81.45 -10.38 -0.62
CA LYS A 468 81.38 -11.20 -1.83
C LYS A 468 81.57 -12.69 -1.53
N LYS A 469 80.64 -13.55 -1.97
CA LYS A 469 80.90 -14.96 -2.26
C LYS A 469 80.57 -15.30 -3.71
N LYS A 470 81.46 -16.12 -4.26
CA LYS A 470 81.70 -16.39 -5.67
C LYS A 470 80.60 -17.23 -6.32
N SER A 471 80.45 -16.99 -7.61
CA SER A 471 79.74 -17.74 -8.63
C SER A 471 79.98 -19.25 -8.62
N ALA A 472 78.95 -20.02 -8.95
CA ALA A 472 79.08 -21.16 -9.85
C ALA A 472 77.76 -21.38 -10.61
N ALA A 473 77.88 -21.46 -11.93
CA ALA A 473 76.82 -21.62 -12.90
C ALA A 473 76.24 -23.05 -12.93
N GLY A 474 75.03 -23.20 -13.48
CA GLY A 474 74.44 -24.49 -13.78
C GLY A 474 73.09 -24.39 -14.47
N THR A 475 73.10 -24.28 -15.80
CA THR A 475 71.97 -24.41 -16.73
C THR A 475 71.52 -25.86 -16.86
N VAL A 476 70.22 -26.20 -16.75
CA VAL A 476 69.56 -27.26 -17.56
C VAL A 476 68.05 -26.99 -17.68
N ALA A 477 67.52 -27.28 -18.88
CA ALA A 477 66.21 -27.00 -19.41
C ALA A 477 65.10 -28.04 -19.08
N LYS A 478 63.86 -27.54 -19.04
CA LYS A 478 62.60 -28.05 -19.65
C LYS A 478 62.27 -29.56 -19.53
N VAL A 479 61.19 -29.89 -18.80
CA VAL A 479 60.26 -31.00 -19.12
C VAL A 479 58.84 -30.67 -18.63
N ALA A 480 57.85 -30.91 -19.50
CA ALA A 480 56.42 -30.85 -19.22
C ALA A 480 55.89 -32.26 -18.83
N GLY A 481 54.90 -32.34 -17.92
CA GLY A 481 54.09 -33.55 -17.75
C GLY A 481 53.51 -33.78 -16.35
N ALA A 482 52.20 -33.57 -16.23
CA ALA A 482 51.22 -34.21 -15.34
C ALA A 482 51.59 -34.51 -13.87
N GLY A 483 50.89 -33.87 -12.93
CA GLY A 483 50.85 -34.29 -11.53
C GLY A 483 50.01 -33.35 -10.67
N VAL A 484 48.72 -33.65 -10.56
CA VAL A 484 47.86 -33.10 -9.50
C VAL A 484 48.38 -33.64 -8.17
N ILE A 485 48.70 -32.76 -7.22
CA ILE A 485 48.50 -32.84 -5.76
C ILE A 485 49.54 -31.93 -5.08
N GLY A 486 49.06 -30.93 -4.33
CA GLY A 486 49.81 -30.32 -3.24
C GLY A 486 49.91 -28.79 -3.28
N ALA A 487 48.92 -28.13 -2.68
CA ALA A 487 49.03 -26.91 -1.84
C ALA A 487 47.80 -25.99 -1.98
N LEU A 488 46.62 -26.55 -1.70
CA LEU A 488 45.50 -25.77 -1.19
C LEU A 488 45.74 -25.57 0.32
N SER A 489 46.41 -24.48 0.68
CA SER A 489 46.48 -24.02 2.07
C SER A 489 46.65 -22.50 2.14
N SER A 490 45.62 -21.77 1.74
CA SER A 490 45.29 -20.47 2.32
C SER A 490 43.81 -20.17 2.08
N THR A 491 43.20 -19.52 3.06
CA THR A 491 41.77 -19.41 3.39
C THR A 491 40.94 -18.56 2.40
N ILE A 492 41.12 -18.74 1.08
CA ILE A 492 40.51 -17.91 0.02
C ILE A 492 39.87 -18.79 -1.08
N GLY A 493 39.15 -19.85 -0.68
CA GLY A 493 38.65 -20.88 -1.61
C GLY A 493 37.19 -21.31 -1.43
N ARG A 494 36.40 -20.66 -0.57
CA ARG A 494 35.00 -21.07 -0.31
C ARG A 494 33.92 -20.06 -0.73
N THR A 495 34.27 -18.95 -1.36
CA THR A 495 33.29 -17.88 -1.68
C THR A 495 33.04 -17.69 -3.19
N ILE A 496 33.78 -18.39 -4.06
CA ILE A 496 33.65 -18.22 -5.51
C ILE A 496 32.91 -19.45 -6.07
N GLY A 497 31.58 -19.42 -6.01
CA GLY A 497 30.76 -20.53 -6.52
C GLY A 497 29.25 -20.29 -6.68
N ARG A 498 28.73 -19.08 -6.50
CA ARG A 498 27.27 -18.81 -6.58
C ARG A 498 26.85 -17.45 -7.17
N GLN A 499 27.62 -16.84 -8.08
CA GLN A 499 27.32 -15.49 -8.58
C GLN A 499 27.30 -15.32 -10.11
N VAL A 500 27.02 -16.35 -10.91
CA VAL A 500 27.03 -16.24 -12.39
C VAL A 500 25.65 -16.34 -13.05
N VAL A 501 24.53 -16.04 -12.36
CA VAL A 501 23.18 -16.13 -13.01
C VAL A 501 22.31 -14.85 -12.87
N ARG A 502 22.88 -13.67 -12.54
CA ARG A 502 22.10 -12.41 -12.43
C ARG A 502 22.35 -11.36 -13.51
N GLY A 503 23.00 -11.73 -14.61
CA GLY A 503 23.37 -10.78 -15.68
C GLY A 503 22.27 -10.44 -16.71
N LEU A 504 21.10 -11.09 -16.70
CA LEU A 504 20.10 -10.89 -17.78
C LEU A 504 18.71 -10.40 -17.33
N PHE A 505 18.45 -10.23 -16.04
CA PHE A 505 17.11 -9.89 -15.53
C PHE A 505 16.95 -8.44 -15.04
N GLY A 506 18.03 -7.65 -14.97
CA GLY A 506 17.99 -6.26 -14.50
C GLY A 506 17.36 -5.24 -15.46
N LEU A 507 17.13 -5.60 -16.72
CA LEU A 507 16.61 -4.69 -17.75
C LEU A 507 15.07 -4.61 -17.82
N LEU A 508 14.33 -5.34 -16.98
CA LEU A 508 12.86 -5.39 -17.01
C LEU A 508 12.16 -5.19 -15.65
N GLY A 509 12.85 -4.71 -14.61
CA GLY A 509 12.19 -4.26 -13.38
C GLY A 509 11.42 -5.33 -12.58
N ALA A 510 11.57 -6.63 -12.90
CA ALA A 510 10.94 -7.70 -12.15
C ALA A 510 11.91 -8.26 -11.09
N LYS A 511 11.59 -8.09 -9.80
CA LYS A 511 12.24 -8.83 -8.70
C LYS A 511 12.09 -10.34 -8.96
N PRO A 512 13.15 -11.17 -8.83
CA PRO A 512 13.01 -12.62 -8.99
C PRO A 512 12.05 -13.18 -7.94
N PRO A 513 11.20 -14.17 -8.26
CA PRO A 513 10.35 -14.82 -7.27
C PRO A 513 11.23 -15.45 -6.19
N ARG A 514 11.02 -15.07 -4.93
CA ARG A 514 11.72 -15.67 -3.79
C ARG A 514 11.26 -17.13 -3.63
N SER A 515 12.24 -18.01 -3.47
CA SER A 515 12.03 -19.41 -3.09
C SER A 515 11.31 -19.45 -1.73
N THR A 516 10.04 -19.82 -1.71
CA THR A 516 9.29 -20.13 -0.50
C THR A 516 9.77 -21.45 0.09
N THR A 517 10.91 -21.44 0.79
CA THR A 517 11.25 -22.51 1.73
C THR A 517 10.43 -22.35 3.01
N ARG A 518 9.10 -22.43 2.92
CA ARG A 518 8.25 -22.68 4.09
C ARG A 518 8.06 -24.19 4.23
N ARG A 519 8.68 -24.73 5.27
CA ARG A 519 8.61 -26.13 5.69
C ARG A 519 7.14 -26.46 5.95
N ARG A 520 6.53 -27.30 5.11
CA ARG A 520 5.24 -27.92 5.41
C ARG A 520 5.38 -28.72 6.71
N SER A 521 4.92 -28.18 7.84
CA SER A 521 4.64 -29.00 9.01
C SER A 521 3.38 -29.81 8.73
N ARG A 522 3.57 -31.08 8.41
CA ARG A 522 2.52 -32.10 8.51
C ARG A 522 2.21 -32.29 9.99
N TRP A 523 0.98 -32.00 10.40
CA TRP A 523 0.25 -32.72 11.45
C TRP A 523 -1.23 -32.70 11.09
#